data_AF-I7CFD6-F1
#
_entry.id   AF-I7CFD6-F1
#
_cell.length_a   1.000
_cell.length_b   1.000
_cell.length_c   1.000
_cell.angle_alpha   90.00
_cell.angle_beta   90.00
_cell.angle_gamma   90.00
#
_symmetry.space_group_name_H-M   'P 1'
#
loop_
_entity.id
_entity.type
_entity.pdbx_description
1 polymer ?
#
loop_
_entity_poly.entity_id
_entity_poly.type
_entity_poly.pdbx_seq_one_letter_code
_entity_poly.pdbx_strand_id
1 'polypeptide(L)'
;MDEKGNTQRTAKKKLWELNKIYRYWQNGAEFPHPIDYNPFQIAKKKMSLSTKRIKEPPRISVEEFRNIVADVKHVRDRAFIITQLKLGLRASEMANIKISEINLVSQEVENHYEEMGTLLSISWFDNAVYIPHDRQGNKSERPRVLPIDDELRRLWVRYLLVRPDNGEPWLFLSHTNNTQMDDEGINNAWKRHFHPEYEETPTSSSRDITLRQ
;
A
#
# COMPACT_ATOMS: atom_id res chain seq x y z
N MET A 1 -12.13 27.65 -13.70
CA MET A 1 -12.19 26.45 -12.85
C MET A 1 -11.09 26.58 -11.80
N ASP A 2 -11.30 27.41 -10.80
CA ASP A 2 -10.36 27.56 -9.66
C ASP A 2 -11.07 27.82 -8.33
N GLU A 3 -12.40 27.66 -8.24
CA GLU A 3 -13.12 27.92 -6.99
C GLU A 3 -12.85 26.89 -5.88
N LYS A 4 -12.20 25.75 -6.18
CA LYS A 4 -11.94 24.68 -5.19
C LYS A 4 -10.52 24.08 -5.22
N GLY A 5 -9.57 24.67 -5.95
CA GLY A 5 -8.16 24.21 -5.99
C GLY A 5 -7.94 22.71 -6.31
N ASN A 6 -8.88 22.04 -6.99
CA ASN A 6 -8.79 20.60 -7.23
C ASN A 6 -7.78 20.31 -8.34
N THR A 7 -6.89 19.33 -8.14
CA THR A 7 -6.05 18.82 -9.24
C THR A 7 -6.91 18.36 -10.42
N GLN A 8 -6.39 18.49 -11.66
CA GLN A 8 -7.09 18.00 -12.86
C GLN A 8 -7.51 16.54 -12.74
N ARG A 9 -6.71 15.71 -12.05
CA ARG A 9 -7.04 14.32 -11.73
C ARG A 9 -8.29 14.21 -10.85
N THR A 10 -8.35 15.00 -9.79
CA THR A 10 -9.51 15.03 -8.88
C THR A 10 -10.76 15.52 -9.62
N ALA A 11 -10.63 16.54 -10.47
CA ALA A 11 -11.73 17.01 -11.33
C ALA A 11 -12.20 15.91 -12.30
N LYS A 12 -11.27 15.20 -12.93
CA LYS A 12 -11.57 14.07 -13.82
C LYS A 12 -12.29 12.93 -13.10
N LYS A 13 -11.88 12.59 -11.87
CA LYS A 13 -12.55 11.58 -11.05
C LYS A 13 -13.98 12.00 -10.71
N LYS A 14 -14.19 13.23 -10.24
CA LYS A 14 -15.54 13.76 -9.94
C LYS A 14 -16.45 13.73 -11.16
N LEU A 15 -15.94 14.13 -12.32
CA LEU A 15 -16.70 14.08 -13.58
C LEU A 15 -17.06 12.66 -14.00
N TRP A 16 -16.18 11.69 -13.71
CA TRP A 16 -16.44 10.28 -13.98
C TRP A 16 -17.54 9.70 -13.08
N GLU A 17 -17.54 10.03 -11.78
CA GLU A 17 -18.61 9.61 -10.86
C GLU A 17 -19.97 10.20 -11.26
N LEU A 18 -20.02 11.49 -11.61
CA LEU A 18 -21.24 12.14 -12.10
C LEU A 18 -21.77 11.48 -13.37
N ASN A 19 -20.86 11.13 -14.30
CA ASN A 19 -21.24 10.37 -15.49
C ASN A 19 -21.80 8.97 -15.17
N LYS A 20 -21.26 8.29 -14.15
CA LYS A 20 -21.74 6.97 -13.71
C LYS A 20 -23.16 7.06 -13.14
N ILE A 21 -23.40 8.04 -12.28
CA ILE A 21 -24.73 8.32 -11.69
C ILE A 21 -25.73 8.67 -12.79
N TYR A 22 -25.36 9.55 -13.72
CA TYR A 22 -26.25 9.96 -14.81
C TYR A 22 -26.64 8.78 -15.72
N ARG A 23 -25.69 7.88 -16.02
CA ARG A 23 -25.98 6.65 -16.76
C ARG A 23 -26.91 5.70 -16.00
N TYR A 24 -26.75 5.60 -14.68
CA TYR A 24 -27.68 4.85 -13.86
C TYR A 24 -29.10 5.40 -13.98
N TRP A 25 -29.27 6.73 -13.94
CA TRP A 25 -30.58 7.36 -14.16
C TRP A 25 -31.14 7.14 -15.55
N GLN A 26 -30.32 7.26 -16.61
CA GLN A 26 -30.75 6.96 -17.99
C GLN A 26 -31.26 5.51 -18.16
N ASN A 27 -30.76 4.57 -17.36
CA ASN A 27 -31.14 3.15 -17.42
C ASN A 27 -32.31 2.79 -16.49
N GLY A 28 -32.65 3.65 -15.52
CA GLY A 28 -33.69 3.39 -14.53
C GLY A 28 -35.04 3.97 -14.95
N ALA A 29 -36.10 3.17 -14.89
CA ALA A 29 -37.47 3.63 -15.15
C ALA A 29 -37.96 4.68 -14.13
N GLU A 30 -37.37 4.67 -12.92
CA GLU A 30 -37.72 5.56 -11.81
C GLU A 30 -37.29 7.02 -12.03
N PHE A 31 -36.30 7.26 -12.89
CA PHE A 31 -35.75 8.60 -13.17
C PHE A 31 -35.46 8.75 -14.67
N PRO A 32 -36.48 8.89 -15.53
CA PRO A 32 -36.30 8.88 -16.98
C PRO A 32 -35.46 10.08 -17.44
N HIS A 33 -34.22 9.81 -17.85
CA HIS A 33 -33.32 10.79 -18.45
C HIS A 33 -33.08 10.46 -19.93
N PRO A 34 -32.92 11.47 -20.81
CA PRO A 34 -32.63 11.23 -22.23
C PRO A 34 -31.34 10.43 -22.41
N ILE A 35 -31.38 9.38 -23.22
CA ILE A 35 -30.23 8.47 -23.43
C ILE A 35 -29.19 9.09 -24.39
N ASP A 36 -29.66 9.95 -25.29
CA ASP A 36 -28.87 10.62 -26.34
C ASP A 36 -28.09 11.84 -25.82
N TYR A 37 -28.43 12.34 -24.63
CA TYR A 37 -27.77 13.48 -24.02
C TYR A 37 -27.09 13.09 -22.71
N ASN A 38 -25.79 13.34 -22.58
CA ASN A 38 -25.07 13.21 -21.32
C ASN A 38 -24.16 14.43 -21.09
N PRO A 39 -24.53 15.35 -20.18
CA PRO A 39 -23.81 16.61 -19.99
C PRO A 39 -22.37 16.38 -19.49
N PHE A 40 -22.13 15.31 -18.74
CA PHE A 40 -20.83 15.00 -18.17
C PHE A 40 -19.87 14.40 -19.21
N GLN A 41 -20.37 13.65 -20.19
CA GLN A 41 -19.56 13.23 -21.34
C GLN A 41 -19.18 14.41 -22.23
N ILE A 42 -20.10 15.34 -22.47
CA ILE A 42 -19.85 16.56 -23.25
C ILE A 42 -18.79 17.41 -22.54
N ALA A 43 -18.96 17.63 -21.23
CA ALA A 43 -17.97 18.34 -20.41
C ALA A 43 -16.60 17.65 -20.47
N LYS A 44 -16.54 16.32 -20.39
CA LYS A 44 -15.28 15.57 -20.49
C LYS A 44 -14.57 15.79 -21.83
N LYS A 45 -15.32 15.87 -22.94
CA LYS A 45 -14.76 16.14 -24.28
C LYS A 45 -14.25 17.58 -24.41
N LYS A 46 -14.95 18.53 -23.80
CA LYS A 46 -14.59 19.96 -23.85
C LYS A 46 -13.43 20.33 -22.91
N MET A 47 -13.21 19.57 -21.84
CA MET A 47 -12.16 19.86 -20.87
C MET A 47 -10.84 19.13 -21.20
N SER A 48 -9.72 19.86 -21.20
CA SER A 48 -8.37 19.30 -21.36
C SER A 48 -7.87 18.64 -20.06
N LEU A 49 -8.55 17.61 -19.59
CA LEU A 49 -8.18 16.85 -18.37
C LEU A 49 -7.09 15.78 -18.64
N SER A 50 -6.18 16.07 -19.56
CA SER A 50 -5.04 15.21 -19.86
C SER A 50 -3.99 15.38 -18.75
N THR A 51 -3.84 14.37 -17.90
CA THR A 51 -2.78 14.35 -16.89
C THR A 51 -1.62 13.53 -17.42
N LYS A 52 -0.58 14.19 -17.95
CA LYS A 52 0.69 13.51 -18.26
C LYS A 52 1.36 13.18 -16.93
N ARG A 53 1.56 11.89 -16.67
CA ARG A 53 2.00 11.40 -15.36
C ARG A 53 3.37 10.76 -15.53
N ILE A 54 4.42 11.57 -15.38
CA ILE A 54 5.77 11.05 -15.19
C ILE A 54 6.26 11.74 -13.92
N LYS A 55 6.08 11.06 -12.79
CA LYS A 55 6.74 11.41 -11.55
C LYS A 55 7.87 10.41 -11.42
N GLU A 56 9.11 10.87 -11.51
CA GLU A 56 10.23 9.99 -11.22
C GLU A 56 10.33 9.80 -9.71
N PRO A 57 10.50 8.56 -9.23
CA PRO A 57 10.79 8.34 -7.82
C PRO A 57 12.10 9.05 -7.44
N PRO A 58 12.26 9.48 -6.17
CA PRO A 58 13.53 10.02 -5.70
C PRO A 58 14.67 9.05 -5.99
N ARG A 59 15.77 9.57 -6.55
CA ARG A 59 16.96 8.78 -6.84
C ARG A 59 17.81 8.71 -5.57
N ILE A 60 17.74 7.58 -4.87
CA ILE A 60 18.48 7.30 -3.63
C ILE A 60 19.43 6.13 -3.89
N SER A 61 20.68 6.23 -3.41
CA SER A 61 21.65 5.14 -3.57
C SER A 61 21.34 3.97 -2.63
N VAL A 62 21.79 2.75 -2.97
CA VAL A 62 21.57 1.57 -2.10
C VAL A 62 22.26 1.73 -0.74
N GLU A 63 23.43 2.36 -0.70
CA GLU A 63 24.19 2.62 0.52
C GLU A 63 23.47 3.59 1.44
N GLU A 64 23.00 4.70 0.89
CA GLU A 64 22.19 5.69 1.59
C GLU A 64 20.88 5.07 2.11
N PHE A 65 20.20 4.30 1.28
CA PHE A 65 19.00 3.58 1.67
C PHE A 65 19.26 2.65 2.87
N ARG A 66 20.35 1.89 2.82
CA ARG A 66 20.77 1.00 3.90
C ARG A 66 21.04 1.78 5.19
N ASN A 67 21.68 2.94 5.09
CA ASN A 67 21.97 3.79 6.26
C ASN A 67 20.68 4.32 6.90
N ILE A 68 19.73 4.80 6.10
CA ILE A 68 18.43 5.28 6.61
C ILE A 68 17.71 4.14 7.34
N VAL A 69 17.58 2.98 6.70
CA VAL A 69 16.92 1.81 7.30
C VAL A 69 17.61 1.35 8.58
N ALA A 70 18.95 1.35 8.60
CA ALA A 70 19.73 0.99 9.78
C ALA A 70 19.51 1.96 10.94
N ASP A 71 19.15 3.22 10.66
CA ASP A 71 18.87 4.22 11.68
C ASP A 71 17.45 4.12 12.28
N VAL A 72 16.48 3.53 11.58
CA VAL A 72 15.09 3.35 12.06
C VAL A 72 15.04 2.52 13.35
N LYS A 73 15.03 3.13 14.54
CA LYS A 73 15.12 2.40 15.82
C LYS A 73 13.84 1.64 16.20
N HIS A 74 12.68 2.14 15.78
CA HIS A 74 11.41 1.52 16.09
C HIS A 74 11.21 0.24 15.26
N VAL A 75 11.19 -0.92 15.91
CA VAL A 75 11.13 -2.24 15.23
C VAL A 75 9.96 -2.37 14.28
N ARG A 76 8.77 -1.90 14.67
CA ARG A 76 7.58 -1.91 13.81
C ARG A 76 7.75 -1.05 12.55
N ASP A 77 8.24 0.19 12.68
CA ASP A 77 8.47 1.06 11.52
C ASP A 77 9.49 0.44 10.57
N ARG A 78 10.56 -0.14 11.12
CA ARG A 78 11.56 -0.87 10.33
C ARG A 78 10.93 -2.06 9.61
N ALA A 79 10.07 -2.83 10.28
CA ALA A 79 9.32 -3.93 9.68
C ALA A 79 8.43 -3.45 8.53
N PHE A 80 7.73 -2.31 8.66
CA PHE A 80 6.91 -1.77 7.57
C PHE A 80 7.73 -1.45 6.33
N ILE A 81 8.81 -0.68 6.52
CA ILE A 81 9.67 -0.21 5.43
C ILE A 81 10.29 -1.40 4.70
N ILE A 82 10.91 -2.32 5.44
CA ILE A 82 11.59 -3.48 4.85
C ILE A 82 10.60 -4.44 4.19
N THR A 83 9.43 -4.65 4.78
CA THR A 83 8.39 -5.48 4.16
C THR A 83 7.98 -4.93 2.79
N GLN A 84 7.70 -3.63 2.70
CA GLN A 84 7.29 -3.02 1.43
C GLN A 84 8.42 -3.01 0.40
N LEU A 85 9.68 -2.85 0.83
CA LEU A 85 10.83 -2.89 -0.07
C LEU A 85 11.09 -4.29 -0.63
N LYS A 86 11.00 -5.31 0.23
CA LYS A 86 11.31 -6.69 -0.13
C LYS A 86 10.18 -7.36 -0.91
N LEU A 87 8.94 -7.11 -0.52
CA LEU A 87 7.76 -7.78 -1.09
C LEU A 87 6.99 -6.91 -2.10
N GLY A 88 7.29 -5.61 -2.19
CA GLY A 88 6.62 -4.70 -3.11
C GLY A 88 5.13 -4.48 -2.82
N LEU A 89 4.69 -4.71 -1.58
CA LEU A 89 3.29 -4.63 -1.20
C LEU A 89 2.80 -3.19 -1.10
N ARG A 90 1.55 -2.98 -1.53
CA ARG A 90 0.83 -1.75 -1.16
C ARG A 90 0.60 -1.72 0.34
N ALA A 91 0.52 -0.51 0.91
CA ALA A 91 0.26 -0.33 2.34
C ALA A 91 -1.02 -1.06 2.79
N SER A 92 -2.10 -1.00 1.99
CA SER A 92 -3.33 -1.74 2.27
C SER A 92 -3.18 -3.27 2.20
N GLU A 93 -2.41 -3.79 1.24
CA GLU A 93 -2.12 -5.22 1.15
C GLU A 93 -1.34 -5.69 2.40
N MET A 94 -0.37 -4.90 2.86
CA MET A 94 0.42 -5.19 4.05
C MET A 94 -0.40 -5.07 5.35
N ALA A 95 -1.22 -4.03 5.49
CA ALA A 95 -2.15 -3.83 6.60
C ALA A 95 -3.14 -5.00 6.78
N ASN A 96 -3.43 -5.69 5.68
CA ASN A 96 -4.39 -6.77 5.64
C ASN A 96 -3.77 -8.15 5.91
N ILE A 97 -2.46 -8.32 6.12
CA ILE A 97 -1.87 -9.64 6.37
C ILE A 97 -2.30 -10.15 7.75
N LYS A 98 -2.69 -11.44 7.85
CA LYS A 98 -2.95 -12.13 9.11
C LYS A 98 -1.81 -13.06 9.51
N ILE A 99 -1.73 -13.38 10.80
CA ILE A 99 -0.77 -14.35 11.35
C ILE A 99 -0.94 -15.75 10.73
N SER A 100 -2.17 -16.18 10.48
CA SER A 100 -2.45 -17.46 9.81
C SER A 100 -2.02 -17.52 8.34
N GLU A 101 -1.64 -16.38 7.76
CA GLU A 101 -1.23 -16.25 6.36
C GLU A 101 0.29 -16.11 6.20
N ILE A 102 1.04 -16.26 7.30
CA ILE A 102 2.49 -16.33 7.27
C ILE A 102 2.94 -17.73 7.71
N ASN A 103 4.02 -18.22 7.13
CA ASN A 103 4.74 -19.38 7.62
C ASN A 103 6.20 -18.94 7.82
N LEU A 104 6.70 -18.98 9.05
CA LEU A 104 8.05 -18.57 9.40
C LEU A 104 8.75 -19.70 10.14
N VAL A 105 9.95 -20.04 9.71
CA VAL A 105 10.79 -21.02 10.42
C VAL A 105 11.40 -20.33 11.65
N SER A 106 10.76 -20.51 12.81
CA SER A 106 11.21 -20.02 14.13
C SER A 106 10.42 -20.68 15.26
N GLN A 107 11.07 -21.55 16.03
CA GLN A 107 10.43 -22.33 17.09
C GLN A 107 9.71 -21.44 18.14
N GLU A 108 10.28 -20.30 18.49
CA GLU A 108 9.73 -19.38 19.49
C GLU A 108 8.41 -18.77 19.04
N VAL A 109 8.31 -18.43 17.75
CA VAL A 109 7.11 -17.82 17.17
C VAL A 109 6.06 -18.88 16.88
N GLU A 110 6.47 -20.01 16.31
CA GLU A 110 5.59 -21.17 16.04
C GLU A 110 4.88 -21.66 17.31
N ASN A 111 5.59 -21.68 18.45
CA ASN A 111 5.01 -22.10 19.73
C ASN A 111 3.99 -21.10 20.31
N HIS A 112 4.06 -19.82 19.92
CA HIS A 112 3.19 -18.77 20.47
C HIS A 112 1.97 -18.51 19.57
N TYR A 113 2.10 -18.70 18.26
CA TYR A 113 1.04 -18.46 17.27
C TYR A 113 0.63 -19.77 16.59
N GLU A 114 -0.28 -20.52 17.22
CA GLU A 114 -0.71 -21.84 16.75
C GLU A 114 -1.37 -21.81 15.35
N GLU A 115 -1.95 -20.68 14.96
CA GLU A 115 -2.57 -20.51 13.64
C GLU A 115 -1.56 -20.28 12.51
N MET A 116 -0.30 -19.99 12.82
CA MET A 116 0.75 -19.71 11.84
C MET A 116 1.00 -20.91 10.91
N GLY A 117 1.13 -20.67 9.61
CA GLY A 117 1.43 -21.71 8.63
C GLY A 117 0.30 -22.73 8.38
N THR A 118 -0.85 -22.59 9.06
CA THR A 118 -1.97 -23.54 8.95
C THR A 118 -2.74 -23.43 7.63
N LEU A 119 -2.61 -22.31 6.92
CA LEU A 119 -3.29 -22.11 5.64
C LEU A 119 -2.67 -22.99 4.55
N LEU A 120 -3.52 -23.79 3.89
CA LEU A 120 -3.10 -24.75 2.84
C LEU A 120 -2.27 -24.11 1.71
N SER A 121 -2.52 -22.84 1.40
CA SER A 121 -1.79 -22.08 0.37
C SER A 121 -0.32 -21.87 0.69
N ILE A 122 0.09 -21.98 1.96
CA ILE A 122 1.46 -21.70 2.44
C ILE A 122 2.06 -22.84 3.27
N SER A 123 1.27 -23.82 3.70
CA SER A 123 1.70 -24.92 4.57
C SER A 123 2.86 -25.75 4.00
N TRP A 124 3.07 -25.70 2.68
CA TRP A 124 4.13 -26.42 1.97
C TRP A 124 5.41 -25.60 1.77
N PHE A 125 5.40 -24.32 2.13
CA PHE A 125 6.49 -23.39 1.90
C PHE A 125 7.04 -22.85 3.21
N ASP A 126 8.32 -23.09 3.46
CA ASP A 126 9.05 -22.42 4.52
C ASP A 126 9.20 -20.94 4.19
N ASN A 127 9.01 -20.07 5.19
CA ASN A 127 9.25 -18.63 5.05
C ASN A 127 8.47 -18.04 3.87
N ALA A 128 7.14 -18.08 3.97
CA ALA A 128 6.24 -17.59 2.94
C ALA A 128 5.09 -16.78 3.53
N VAL A 129 4.54 -15.87 2.72
CA VAL A 129 3.35 -15.09 3.07
C VAL A 129 2.32 -15.17 1.95
N TYR A 130 1.06 -15.41 2.33
CA TYR A 130 -0.09 -15.31 1.45
C TYR A 130 -0.67 -13.90 1.48
N ILE A 131 -0.88 -13.33 0.29
CA ILE A 131 -1.47 -12.02 0.08
C ILE A 131 -2.85 -12.19 -0.56
N PRO A 132 -3.94 -11.95 0.20
CA PRO A 132 -5.30 -12.07 -0.31
C PRO A 132 -5.65 -10.93 -1.28
N HIS A 133 -6.63 -11.16 -2.14
CA HIS A 133 -7.10 -10.18 -3.13
C HIS A 133 -8.49 -9.60 -2.79
N ASP A 134 -9.21 -10.26 -1.89
CA ASP A 134 -10.62 -10.07 -1.57
C ASP A 134 -10.87 -9.15 -0.36
N ARG A 135 -9.83 -8.53 0.19
CA ARG A 135 -9.91 -7.63 1.35
C ARG A 135 -10.02 -6.16 0.94
N GLN A 136 -10.75 -5.38 1.74
CA GLN A 136 -10.94 -3.95 1.52
C GLN A 136 -9.59 -3.23 1.38
N GLY A 137 -9.47 -2.41 0.34
CA GLY A 137 -8.26 -1.65 0.04
C GLY A 137 -7.23 -2.40 -0.81
N ASN A 138 -7.35 -3.71 -0.98
CA ASN A 138 -6.52 -4.47 -1.91
C ASN A 138 -6.99 -4.20 -3.34
N LYS A 139 -6.04 -3.81 -4.21
CA LYS A 139 -6.34 -3.46 -5.61
C LYS A 139 -5.97 -4.56 -6.59
N SER A 140 -5.14 -5.50 -6.16
CA SER A 140 -4.81 -6.68 -6.97
C SER A 140 -6.01 -7.61 -6.96
N GLU A 141 -6.47 -8.03 -8.14
CA GLU A 141 -7.51 -9.08 -8.27
C GLU A 141 -6.91 -10.49 -8.17
N ARG A 142 -5.58 -10.62 -8.10
CA ARG A 142 -4.87 -11.90 -8.03
C ARG A 142 -4.25 -12.08 -6.65
N PRO A 143 -4.57 -13.17 -5.92
CA PRO A 143 -3.86 -13.53 -4.70
C PRO A 143 -2.45 -14.02 -5.05
N ARG A 144 -1.53 -13.91 -4.10
CA ARG A 144 -0.11 -14.29 -4.31
C ARG A 144 0.45 -14.97 -3.07
N VAL A 145 1.35 -15.91 -3.27
CA VAL A 145 2.28 -16.39 -2.23
C VAL A 145 3.64 -15.80 -2.55
N LEU A 146 4.27 -15.15 -1.57
CA LEU A 146 5.56 -14.50 -1.73
C LEU A 146 6.58 -15.12 -0.76
N PRO A 147 7.82 -15.36 -1.21
CA PRO A 147 8.88 -15.83 -0.34
C PRO A 147 9.33 -14.73 0.62
N ILE A 148 9.74 -15.13 1.82
CA ILE A 148 10.29 -14.29 2.87
C ILE A 148 11.77 -14.63 2.96
N ASP A 149 12.63 -13.66 2.63
CA ASP A 149 14.08 -13.84 2.77
C ASP A 149 14.50 -13.87 4.25
N ASP A 150 15.75 -14.27 4.48
CA ASP A 150 16.30 -14.39 5.83
C ASP A 150 16.33 -13.08 6.62
N GLU A 151 16.49 -11.94 5.93
CA GLU A 151 16.49 -10.62 6.56
C GLU A 151 15.09 -10.26 7.06
N LEU A 152 14.08 -10.41 6.19
CA LEU A 152 12.68 -10.15 6.50
C LEU A 152 12.16 -11.12 7.57
N ARG A 153 12.52 -12.41 7.48
CA ARG A 153 12.19 -13.43 8.48
C ARG A 153 12.66 -13.03 9.86
N ARG A 154 13.95 -12.71 10.02
CA ARG A 154 14.52 -12.28 11.32
C ARG A 154 13.84 -11.03 11.85
N LEU A 155 13.51 -10.08 10.97
CA LEU A 155 12.84 -8.84 11.35
C LEU A 155 11.40 -9.09 11.81
N TRP A 156 10.64 -9.93 11.10
CA TRP A 156 9.28 -10.32 11.49
C TRP A 156 9.27 -11.11 12.78
N VAL A 157 10.16 -12.08 12.96
CA VAL A 157 10.33 -12.81 14.23
C VAL A 157 10.58 -11.82 15.37
N ARG A 158 11.53 -10.89 15.22
CA ARG A 158 11.82 -9.87 16.25
C ARG A 158 10.61 -9.00 16.56
N TYR A 159 9.84 -8.62 15.54
CA TYR A 159 8.62 -7.85 15.75
C TYR A 159 7.55 -8.68 16.46
N LEU A 160 7.33 -9.94 16.07
CA LEU A 160 6.32 -10.83 16.65
C LEU A 160 6.60 -11.14 18.12
N LEU A 161 7.87 -11.22 18.53
CA LEU A 161 8.26 -11.39 19.94
C LEU A 161 7.92 -10.19 20.84
N VAL A 162 7.71 -9.00 20.26
CA VAL A 162 7.34 -7.77 21.01
C VAL A 162 5.96 -7.23 20.60
N ARG A 163 5.27 -7.94 19.71
CA ARG A 163 3.93 -7.59 19.26
C ARG A 163 2.99 -7.75 20.46
N PRO A 164 2.11 -6.77 20.73
CA PRO A 164 1.12 -6.89 21.80
C PRO A 164 0.30 -8.18 21.67
N ASP A 165 0.22 -8.94 22.75
CA ASP A 165 -0.59 -10.16 22.81
C ASP A 165 -2.02 -9.81 23.23
N ASN A 166 -2.87 -9.58 22.24
CA ASN A 166 -4.27 -9.17 22.43
C ASN A 166 -5.26 -9.99 21.58
N GLY A 167 -4.82 -11.12 21.03
CA GLY A 167 -5.65 -12.01 20.19
C GLY A 167 -6.07 -11.43 18.84
N GLU A 168 -5.62 -10.23 18.46
CA GLU A 168 -5.90 -9.69 17.13
C GLU A 168 -5.21 -10.55 16.06
N PRO A 169 -5.87 -10.90 14.95
CA PRO A 169 -5.31 -11.83 13.97
C PRO A 169 -4.33 -11.16 13.00
N TRP A 170 -4.19 -9.84 13.03
CA TRP A 170 -3.45 -9.06 12.05
C TRP A 170 -1.95 -9.08 12.34
N LEU A 171 -1.12 -9.29 11.32
CA LEU A 171 0.33 -9.25 11.48
C LEU A 171 0.76 -7.94 12.15
N PHE A 172 0.35 -6.81 11.57
CA PHE A 172 0.73 -5.49 12.05
C PHE A 172 -0.38 -4.78 12.82
N LEU A 173 -0.02 -4.31 14.01
CA LEU A 173 -0.93 -3.61 14.92
C LEU A 173 -0.61 -2.12 15.06
N SER A 174 -1.67 -1.33 15.19
CA SER A 174 -1.64 0.08 15.56
C SER A 174 -0.93 0.30 16.90
N HIS A 175 -0.25 1.44 17.05
CA HIS A 175 0.43 1.78 18.31
C HIS A 175 -0.54 2.22 19.41
N THR A 176 -1.66 2.80 19.01
CA THR A 176 -2.52 3.55 19.92
C THR A 176 -3.53 2.65 20.60
N ASN A 177 -4.07 1.69 19.86
CA ASN A 177 -5.16 0.82 20.31
C ASN A 177 -4.88 -0.67 20.07
N ASN A 178 -3.70 -1.03 19.54
CA ASN A 178 -3.31 -2.41 19.22
C ASN A 178 -4.29 -3.15 18.30
N THR A 179 -5.12 -2.45 17.51
CA THR A 179 -5.98 -3.08 16.50
C THR A 179 -5.26 -3.20 15.16
N GLN A 180 -5.93 -3.71 14.12
CA GLN A 180 -5.44 -3.69 12.75
C GLN A 180 -4.77 -2.36 12.38
N MET A 181 -3.56 -2.42 11.84
CA MET A 181 -2.88 -1.26 11.27
C MET A 181 -3.57 -0.80 9.99
N ASP A 182 -3.67 0.50 9.75
CA ASP A 182 -4.19 1.07 8.51
C ASP A 182 -3.08 1.46 7.52
N ASP A 183 -3.47 1.77 6.29
CA ASP A 183 -2.52 2.18 5.25
C ASP A 183 -1.88 3.55 5.56
N GLU A 184 -2.59 4.43 6.27
CA GLU A 184 -2.07 5.72 6.72
C GLU A 184 -0.93 5.58 7.73
N GLY A 185 -1.08 4.73 8.76
CA GLY A 185 -0.04 4.47 9.75
C GLY A 185 1.23 3.90 9.15
N ILE A 186 1.09 3.01 8.17
CA ILE A 186 2.21 2.49 7.37
C ILE A 186 2.89 3.62 6.58
N ASN A 187 2.12 4.44 5.86
CA ASN A 187 2.66 5.55 5.09
C ASN A 187 3.33 6.60 5.99
N ASN A 188 2.83 6.80 7.20
CA ASN A 188 3.40 7.72 8.17
C ASN A 188 4.75 7.24 8.70
N ALA A 189 5.02 5.94 8.74
CA ALA A 189 6.36 5.43 9.03
C ALA A 189 7.36 5.83 7.93
N TRP A 190 6.99 5.72 6.65
CA TRP A 190 7.82 6.22 5.55
C TRP A 190 8.08 7.72 5.69
N LYS A 191 7.04 8.52 5.92
CA LYS A 191 7.20 9.97 6.09
C LYS A 191 8.14 10.30 7.25
N ARG A 192 8.00 9.63 8.40
CA ARG A 192 8.81 9.89 9.59
C ARG A 192 10.31 9.71 9.35
N HIS A 193 10.69 8.71 8.53
CA HIS A 193 12.10 8.33 8.35
C HIS A 193 12.71 8.83 7.05
N PHE A 194 11.91 9.20 6.05
CA PHE A 194 12.39 9.67 4.74
C PHE A 194 12.06 11.14 4.44
N HIS A 195 11.18 11.79 5.20
CA HIS A 195 10.92 13.22 5.03
C HIS A 195 11.72 14.06 6.03
N PRO A 196 12.10 15.30 5.68
CA PRO A 196 11.74 16.04 4.46
C PRO A 196 12.66 15.77 3.25
N GLU A 197 13.80 15.11 3.43
CA GLU A 197 14.84 14.99 2.41
C GLU A 197 14.36 14.35 1.10
N TYR A 198 13.48 13.35 1.20
CA TYR A 198 12.87 12.66 0.05
C TYR A 198 11.41 13.04 -0.18
N GLU A 199 10.98 14.18 0.34
CA GLU A 199 9.64 14.68 0.08
C GLU A 199 9.43 14.93 -1.41
N GLU A 200 8.27 14.51 -1.93
CA GLU A 200 7.88 14.80 -3.32
C GLU A 200 7.67 16.31 -3.50
N THR A 201 8.70 17.03 -3.96
CA THR A 201 8.54 18.43 -4.40
C THR A 201 8.01 18.48 -5.84
N PRO A 202 7.21 19.51 -6.22
CA PRO A 202 6.73 19.69 -7.59
C PRO A 202 7.83 19.83 -8.65
N THR A 203 9.07 20.08 -8.22
CA THR A 203 10.19 20.54 -9.05
C THR A 203 11.36 19.55 -9.09
N SER A 204 11.21 18.30 -8.65
CA SER A 204 12.28 17.29 -8.76
C SER A 204 12.54 16.87 -10.21
N SER A 205 13.17 17.79 -10.94
CA SER A 205 13.76 17.65 -12.27
C SER A 205 15.08 18.40 -12.20
N SER A 206 16.12 17.76 -11.68
CA SER A 206 17.51 17.96 -12.10
C SER A 206 18.44 17.21 -11.14
N ARG A 207 18.93 16.06 -11.61
CA ARG A 207 20.31 15.58 -11.42
C ARG A 207 20.46 14.37 -12.33
N ASP A 208 20.89 14.68 -13.55
CA ASP A 208 21.23 13.71 -14.57
C ASP A 208 22.41 12.84 -14.13
N ILE A 209 22.34 11.57 -14.51
CA ILE A 209 23.30 10.54 -14.20
C ILE A 209 24.38 10.56 -15.28
N THR A 210 25.63 10.79 -14.91
CA THR A 210 26.75 10.19 -15.62
C THR A 210 27.07 8.85 -14.98
N LEU A 211 26.65 7.76 -15.62
CA LEU A 211 27.26 6.45 -15.44
C LEU A 211 28.59 6.48 -16.20
N ARG A 212 29.71 6.44 -15.48
CA ARG A 212 30.95 5.90 -16.04
C ARG A 212 31.31 4.66 -15.24
N GLN A 213 31.69 3.65 -16.02
CA GLN A 213 32.07 2.30 -15.64
C GLN A 213 33.17 2.27 -14.58
#